data_AF-A0A9P6Q9R1-F1
#
_entry.id   AF-A0A9P6Q9R1-F1
#
_cell.length_a   1.000
_cell.length_b   1.000
_cell.length_c   1.000
_cell.angle_alpha   90.00
_cell.angle_beta   90.00
_cell.angle_gamma   90.00
#
_symmetry.space_group_name_H-M   'P 1'
#
loop_
_entity.id
_entity.type
_entity.pdbx_description
1 polymer ?
#
loop_
_entity_poly.entity_id
_entity_poly.type
_entity_poly.pdbx_seq_one_letter_code
_entity_poly.pdbx_strand_id
1 'polypeptide(L)'
;MERSFSHLLRTSRLATFDKNIAQIYTTTGAAKAIGDWGLKRNLPVVLRTHLLDIEQLDTAEHQTPFQSASSDYLFIQRWKENFPRSRPPQPQPLLIKKDLATMTDVEFKKLLQQARDKKQEWKDALANNDFRSTEHLDFLNISSLNGKSPTHDFSKRSNSAFNSSRPKVGPTYGFYEPSTPVAVQGRGLNHSRNGNDIGVCGVVASLPSTTAPYPISKSLDTYYVVKAELEADGRPNVILSRTPVAPGSWLSRRSGLYNYNSSPLPQGATSTDSDINAGGVAARKVVSRVHKLLESHNKSV
;
A
#
# COMPACT_ATOMS: atom_id res chain seq x y z
N MET A 1 -14.47 -19.04 42.87
CA MET A 1 -13.00 -19.10 42.83
C MET A 1 -12.63 -20.18 41.83
N GLU A 2 -12.46 -19.84 40.55
CA GLU A 2 -11.76 -20.73 39.59
C GLU A 2 -11.07 -19.85 38.53
N ARG A 3 -9.87 -19.35 38.86
CA ARG A 3 -8.91 -18.95 37.81
C ARG A 3 -8.31 -20.25 37.25
N SER A 4 -9.12 -20.96 36.46
CA SER A 4 -8.69 -22.17 35.78
C SER A 4 -7.48 -21.87 34.89
N PHE A 5 -6.56 -22.82 34.77
CA PHE A 5 -5.36 -22.71 33.92
C PHE A 5 -5.70 -22.22 32.50
N SER A 6 -6.82 -22.69 31.94
CA SER A 6 -7.33 -22.28 30.62
C SER A 6 -7.60 -20.77 30.52
N HIS A 7 -8.05 -20.14 31.60
CA HIS A 7 -8.26 -18.70 31.65
C HIS A 7 -6.93 -17.94 31.68
N LEU A 8 -5.98 -18.39 32.50
CA LEU A 8 -4.63 -17.80 32.57
C LEU A 8 -3.91 -17.91 31.22
N LEU A 9 -4.02 -19.06 30.54
CA LEU A 9 -3.42 -19.27 29.23
C LEU A 9 -4.00 -18.32 28.18
N ARG A 10 -5.32 -18.09 28.15
CA ARG A 10 -5.94 -17.12 27.24
C ARG A 10 -5.47 -15.68 27.46
N THR A 11 -5.17 -15.32 28.71
CA THR A 11 -4.66 -13.98 29.07
C THR A 11 -3.13 -13.87 29.01
N SER A 12 -2.43 -14.97 28.69
CA SER A 12 -0.97 -14.99 28.64
C SER A 12 -0.41 -14.23 27.43
N ARG A 13 0.83 -13.75 27.54
CA ARG A 13 1.53 -13.10 26.42
C ARG A 13 1.85 -14.06 25.28
N LEU A 14 1.95 -15.37 25.54
CA LEU A 14 2.16 -16.36 24.50
C LEU A 14 0.88 -16.54 23.65
N ALA A 15 -0.31 -16.46 24.27
CA ALA A 15 -1.58 -16.57 23.55
C ALA A 15 -1.89 -15.37 22.64
N THR A 16 -1.18 -14.24 22.79
CA THR A 16 -1.28 -13.10 21.86
C THR A 16 -0.51 -13.31 20.56
N PHE A 17 0.28 -14.39 20.43
CA PHE A 17 0.99 -14.72 19.20
C PHE A 17 0.02 -15.04 18.06
N ASP A 18 0.17 -14.35 16.93
CA ASP A 18 -0.55 -14.64 15.68
C ASP A 18 0.45 -14.69 14.53
N LYS A 19 0.55 -15.84 13.86
CA LYS A 19 1.42 -16.06 12.70
C LYS A 19 1.16 -15.11 11.51
N ASN A 20 -0.04 -14.53 11.44
CA ASN A 20 -0.42 -13.65 10.34
C ASN A 20 0.03 -12.20 10.57
N ILE A 21 0.51 -11.88 11.78
CA ILE A 21 0.95 -10.55 12.16
C ILE A 21 2.45 -10.67 12.43
N ALA A 22 3.26 -9.93 11.67
CA ALA A 22 4.70 -9.82 11.90
C ALA A 22 4.95 -9.00 13.19
N GLN A 23 4.80 -9.67 14.34
CA GLN A 23 4.93 -9.07 15.65
C GLN A 23 6.39 -9.10 16.10
N ILE A 24 6.90 -7.95 16.52
CA ILE A 24 8.26 -7.83 17.05
C ILE A 24 8.26 -8.15 18.54
N TYR A 25 9.08 -9.13 18.93
CA TYR A 25 9.30 -9.54 20.30
C TYR A 25 10.64 -9.01 20.83
N THR A 26 10.64 -8.66 22.11
CA THR A 26 11.81 -8.11 22.80
C THR A 26 12.02 -8.83 24.13
N THR A 27 13.27 -9.01 24.54
CA THR A 27 13.62 -9.61 25.83
C THR A 27 14.53 -8.68 26.65
N THR A 28 14.71 -8.99 27.93
CA THR A 28 15.64 -8.28 28.82
C THR A 28 17.07 -8.83 28.66
N GLY A 29 18.08 -8.04 29.03
CA GLY A 29 19.49 -8.43 28.85
C GLY A 29 19.88 -9.73 29.58
N ALA A 30 19.34 -9.97 30.78
CA ALA A 30 19.61 -11.17 31.56
C ALA A 30 19.00 -12.43 30.91
N ALA A 31 17.74 -12.36 30.48
CA ALA A 31 17.08 -13.46 29.79
C ALA A 31 17.73 -13.75 28.44
N LYS A 32 18.14 -12.71 27.70
CA LYS A 32 18.91 -12.84 26.45
C LYS A 32 20.21 -13.62 26.63
N ALA A 33 20.95 -13.39 27.72
CA ALA A 33 22.21 -14.08 27.99
C ALA A 33 22.03 -15.60 28.15
N ILE A 34 20.85 -16.04 28.59
CA ILE A 34 20.46 -17.46 28.74
C ILE A 34 19.78 -17.99 27.46
N GLY A 35 19.40 -17.09 26.55
CA GLY A 35 18.60 -17.42 25.36
C GLY A 35 17.11 -17.57 25.67
N ASP A 36 16.63 -17.05 26.80
CA ASP A 36 15.20 -17.06 27.15
C ASP A 36 14.47 -15.85 26.52
N TRP A 37 13.46 -16.18 25.73
CA TRP A 37 12.60 -15.23 25.02
C TRP A 37 11.12 -15.43 25.38
N GLY A 38 10.81 -16.26 26.38
CA GLY A 38 9.42 -16.60 26.73
C GLY A 38 8.71 -17.42 25.65
N LEU A 39 9.47 -18.17 24.85
CA LEU A 39 8.98 -19.04 23.77
C LEU A 39 8.96 -20.49 24.23
N LYS A 40 8.53 -21.40 23.34
CA LYS A 40 8.50 -22.84 23.63
C LYS A 40 9.89 -23.39 24.00
N ARG A 41 10.95 -22.84 23.41
CA ARG A 41 12.35 -23.25 23.63
C ARG A 41 13.24 -22.00 23.69
N ASN A 42 14.40 -22.15 24.32
CA ASN A 42 15.42 -21.11 24.32
C ASN A 42 16.04 -20.97 22.92
N LEU A 43 16.32 -19.73 22.53
CA LEU A 43 17.00 -19.41 21.28
C LEU A 43 18.53 -19.41 21.49
N PRO A 44 19.32 -19.53 20.40
CA PRO A 44 20.78 -19.47 20.50
C PRO A 44 21.28 -18.17 21.14
N VAL A 45 22.24 -18.28 22.07
CA VAL A 45 22.83 -17.11 22.76
C VAL A 45 23.69 -16.25 21.82
N VAL A 46 24.05 -16.76 20.65
CA VAL A 46 24.83 -16.05 19.61
C VAL A 46 24.07 -14.84 19.03
N LEU A 47 22.77 -14.71 19.30
CA LEU A 47 21.94 -13.62 18.81
C LEU A 47 22.36 -12.26 19.39
N ARG A 48 22.91 -11.40 18.51
CA ARG A 48 23.31 -10.04 18.88
C ARG A 48 22.12 -9.09 19.02
N THR A 49 21.02 -9.32 18.30
CA THR A 49 19.86 -8.43 18.31
C THR A 49 18.92 -8.73 19.48
N HIS A 50 18.23 -7.71 19.97
CA HIS A 50 17.23 -7.81 21.05
C HIS A 50 15.79 -7.74 20.53
N LEU A 51 15.63 -7.61 19.20
CA LEU A 51 14.36 -7.49 18.49
C LEU A 51 14.28 -8.68 17.51
N LEU A 52 13.25 -9.50 17.66
CA LEU A 52 13.02 -10.67 16.82
C LEU A 52 11.61 -10.68 16.25
N ASP A 53 11.50 -11.16 15.02
CA ASP A 53 10.24 -11.60 14.42
C ASP A 53 10.20 -13.12 14.46
N ILE A 54 9.03 -13.68 14.75
CA ILE A 54 8.84 -15.11 14.96
C ILE A 54 7.74 -15.57 14.00
N GLU A 55 8.09 -16.46 13.08
CA GLU A 55 7.15 -16.96 12.08
C GLU A 55 6.25 -18.06 12.67
N GLN A 56 6.84 -18.95 13.46
CA GLN A 56 6.16 -20.08 14.07
C GLN A 56 6.79 -20.45 15.41
N LEU A 57 5.98 -20.84 16.39
CA LEU A 57 6.49 -21.24 17.71
C LEU A 57 7.31 -22.54 17.67
N ASP A 58 6.96 -23.48 16.80
CA ASP A 58 7.66 -24.76 16.64
C ASP A 58 7.42 -25.33 15.23
N THR A 59 8.47 -25.73 14.54
CA THR A 59 8.40 -26.44 13.24
C THR A 59 8.42 -27.95 13.43
N ALA A 60 8.21 -28.69 12.34
CA ALA A 60 8.40 -30.15 12.34
C ALA A 60 9.83 -30.56 12.72
N GLU A 61 10.80 -29.67 12.53
CA GLU A 61 12.21 -29.85 12.89
C GLU A 61 12.49 -29.55 14.37
N HIS A 62 11.46 -29.23 15.15
CA HIS A 62 11.54 -28.86 16.57
C HIS A 62 12.38 -27.60 16.83
N GLN A 63 12.39 -26.68 15.86
CA GLN A 63 13.06 -25.38 15.95
C GLN A 63 12.04 -24.25 15.84
N THR A 64 12.38 -23.11 16.43
CA THR A 64 11.60 -21.87 16.30
C THR A 64 12.25 -21.03 15.20
N PRO A 65 11.63 -20.90 14.01
CA PRO A 65 12.13 -20.00 12.97
C PRO A 65 11.95 -18.56 13.44
N PHE A 66 13.07 -17.84 13.49
CA PHE A 66 13.09 -16.43 13.88
C PHE A 66 13.93 -15.62 12.89
N GLN A 67 13.62 -14.34 12.78
CA GLN A 67 14.37 -13.37 11.99
C GLN A 67 14.69 -12.14 12.82
N SER A 68 15.71 -11.39 12.42
CA SER A 68 16.01 -10.12 13.08
C SER A 68 15.02 -9.05 12.65
N ALA A 69 14.31 -8.46 13.60
CA ALA A 69 13.33 -7.40 13.33
C ALA A 69 13.91 -5.98 13.54
N SER A 70 15.24 -5.86 13.59
CA SER A 70 15.88 -4.59 13.90
C SER A 70 15.69 -3.55 12.79
N SER A 71 15.65 -3.97 11.52
CA SER A 71 15.39 -3.09 10.38
C SER A 71 14.04 -2.39 10.49
N ASP A 72 13.01 -3.16 10.84
CA ASP A 72 11.60 -2.75 10.76
C ASP A 72 11.24 -1.87 11.95
N TYR A 73 11.70 -2.25 13.15
CA TYR A 73 11.58 -1.42 14.33
C TYR A 73 12.32 -0.08 14.17
N LEU A 74 13.59 -0.11 13.74
CA LEU A 74 14.37 1.11 13.55
C LEU A 74 13.83 1.95 12.40
N PHE A 75 13.19 1.35 11.40
CA PHE A 75 12.46 2.09 10.38
C PHE A 75 11.30 2.88 11.00
N ILE A 76 10.46 2.24 11.81
CA ILE A 76 9.35 2.90 12.52
C ILE A 76 9.87 4.03 13.41
N GLN A 77 10.96 3.79 14.16
CA GLN A 77 11.57 4.79 15.02
C GLN A 77 12.11 5.98 14.21
N ARG A 78 12.92 5.72 13.18
CA ARG A 78 13.47 6.77 12.29
C ARG A 78 12.36 7.56 11.60
N TRP A 79 11.28 6.90 11.19
CA TRP A 79 10.13 7.56 10.60
C TRP A 79 9.48 8.54 11.57
N LYS A 80 9.24 8.11 12.82
CA LYS A 80 8.68 8.97 13.88
C LYS A 80 9.55 10.17 14.17
N GLU A 81 10.87 9.99 14.21
CA GLU A 81 11.84 11.06 14.50
C GLU A 81 11.96 12.08 13.35
N ASN A 82 12.04 11.62 12.10
CA ASN A 82 12.32 12.49 10.94
C ASN A 82 11.05 13.04 10.27
N PHE A 83 9.93 12.33 10.41
CA PHE A 83 8.65 12.71 9.80
C PHE A 83 7.53 12.80 10.84
N PRO A 84 7.64 13.69 11.84
CA PRO A 84 6.59 13.89 12.85
C PRO A 84 5.28 14.38 12.23
N ARG A 85 5.33 14.98 11.03
CA ARG A 85 4.19 15.45 10.24
C ARG A 85 3.58 14.38 9.31
N SER A 86 3.94 13.11 9.45
CA SER A 86 3.44 12.09 8.52
C SER A 86 1.93 11.95 8.65
N ARG A 87 1.18 12.14 7.56
CA ARG A 87 -0.28 11.99 7.61
C ARG A 87 -0.65 10.51 7.74
N PRO A 88 -1.79 10.19 8.39
CA PRO A 88 -2.31 8.84 8.33
C PRO A 88 -2.50 8.42 6.86
N PRO A 89 -2.34 7.12 6.55
CA PRO A 89 -2.65 6.61 5.22
C PRO A 89 -4.10 6.97 4.88
N GLN A 90 -4.38 7.22 3.60
CA GLN A 90 -5.75 7.45 3.15
C GLN A 90 -6.62 6.25 3.56
N PRO A 91 -7.82 6.47 4.13
CA PRO A 91 -8.73 5.38 4.45
C PRO A 91 -8.93 4.53 3.19
N GLN A 92 -8.54 3.26 3.26
CA GLN A 92 -8.77 2.37 2.14
C GLN A 92 -10.28 2.14 2.00
N PRO A 93 -10.79 2.02 0.76
CA PRO A 93 -12.16 1.56 0.57
C PRO A 93 -12.31 0.19 1.25
N LEU A 94 -13.39 0.00 2.02
CA LEU A 94 -13.66 -1.24 2.75
C LEU A 94 -13.72 -2.49 1.83
N LEU A 95 -13.95 -2.25 0.54
CA LEU A 95 -14.01 -3.27 -0.50
C LEU A 95 -12.76 -3.20 -1.38
N ILE A 96 -11.89 -4.19 -1.25
CA ILE A 96 -10.70 -4.35 -2.11
C ILE A 96 -11.18 -4.82 -3.48
N LYS A 97 -11.13 -3.93 -4.48
CA LYS A 97 -11.44 -4.29 -5.86
C LYS A 97 -10.34 -5.20 -6.42
N LYS A 98 -10.70 -6.36 -6.95
CA LYS A 98 -9.75 -7.28 -7.60
C LYS A 98 -9.53 -6.87 -9.04
N ASP A 99 -8.28 -6.77 -9.49
CA ASP A 99 -8.01 -6.50 -10.90
C ASP A 99 -8.22 -7.77 -11.74
N LEU A 100 -9.02 -7.64 -12.79
CA LEU A 100 -9.33 -8.72 -13.72
C LEU A 100 -8.08 -9.19 -14.48
N ALA A 101 -7.13 -8.28 -14.74
CA ALA A 101 -5.94 -8.59 -15.53
C ALA A 101 -4.87 -9.35 -14.74
N THR A 102 -4.84 -9.19 -13.43
CA THR A 102 -3.87 -9.88 -12.55
C THR A 102 -4.38 -11.21 -12.02
N MET A 103 -5.65 -11.54 -12.28
CA MET A 103 -6.31 -12.69 -11.69
C MET A 103 -5.89 -13.99 -12.40
N THR A 104 -5.58 -15.02 -11.62
CA THR A 104 -5.25 -16.35 -12.15
C THR A 104 -6.49 -17.07 -12.70
N ASP A 105 -6.31 -18.05 -13.58
CA ASP A 105 -7.44 -18.81 -14.17
C ASP A 105 -8.34 -19.48 -13.12
N VAL A 106 -7.75 -19.93 -12.00
CA VAL A 106 -8.49 -20.55 -10.90
C VAL A 106 -9.36 -19.52 -10.18
N GLU A 107 -8.80 -18.35 -9.90
CA GLU A 107 -9.53 -17.24 -9.29
C GLU A 107 -10.61 -16.71 -10.24
N PHE A 108 -10.34 -16.70 -11.55
CA PHE A 108 -11.33 -16.35 -12.56
C PHE A 108 -12.50 -17.34 -12.60
N LYS A 109 -12.25 -18.65 -12.51
CA LYS A 109 -13.32 -19.64 -12.40
C LYS A 109 -14.17 -19.43 -11.14
N LYS A 110 -13.54 -19.15 -9.99
CA LYS A 110 -14.25 -18.81 -8.75
C LYS A 110 -15.09 -17.55 -8.90
N LEU A 111 -14.58 -16.55 -9.61
CA LEU A 111 -15.31 -15.32 -9.91
C LEU A 111 -16.55 -15.58 -10.76
N LEU A 112 -16.45 -16.43 -11.78
CA LEU A 112 -17.60 -16.84 -12.59
C LEU A 112 -18.65 -17.59 -11.77
N GLN A 113 -18.23 -18.41 -10.81
CA GLN A 113 -19.14 -19.08 -9.89
C GLN A 113 -19.86 -18.07 -8.98
N GLN A 114 -19.10 -17.16 -8.37
CA GLN A 114 -19.65 -16.08 -7.55
C GLN A 114 -20.65 -15.19 -8.34
N ALA A 115 -20.36 -14.91 -9.62
CA ALA A 115 -21.27 -14.15 -10.48
C ALA A 115 -22.57 -14.91 -10.79
N ARG A 116 -22.54 -16.26 -10.85
CA ARG A 116 -23.75 -17.07 -11.01
C ARG A 116 -24.59 -17.06 -9.75
N ASP A 117 -23.96 -17.18 -8.59
CA ASP A 117 -24.64 -17.21 -7.29
C ASP A 117 -25.31 -15.86 -7.00
N LYS A 118 -24.63 -14.75 -7.29
CA LYS A 118 -25.14 -13.38 -7.10
C LYS A 118 -26.05 -12.86 -8.22
N LYS A 119 -26.45 -13.71 -9.15
CA LYS A 119 -27.26 -13.30 -10.32
C LYS A 119 -28.64 -12.77 -9.93
N GLN A 120 -29.25 -13.33 -8.89
CA GLN A 120 -30.56 -12.88 -8.40
C GLN A 120 -30.44 -11.50 -7.73
N GLU A 121 -29.46 -11.35 -6.84
CA GLU A 121 -29.14 -10.06 -6.20
C GLU A 121 -28.86 -8.96 -7.22
N TRP A 122 -28.16 -9.27 -8.33
CA TRP A 122 -27.93 -8.33 -9.41
C TRP A 122 -29.22 -7.87 -10.10
N LYS A 123 -30.17 -8.79 -10.31
CA LYS A 123 -31.46 -8.44 -10.92
C LYS A 123 -32.30 -7.56 -9.99
N ASP A 124 -32.30 -7.87 -8.70
CA ASP A 124 -33.02 -7.08 -7.70
C ASP A 124 -32.40 -5.67 -7.59
N ALA A 125 -31.06 -5.58 -7.65
CA ALA A 125 -30.34 -4.32 -7.64
C ALA A 125 -30.57 -3.46 -8.91
N LEU A 126 -30.74 -4.10 -10.07
CA LEU A 126 -31.16 -3.42 -11.31
C LEU A 126 -32.61 -2.92 -11.22
N ALA A 127 -33.51 -3.72 -10.62
CA ALA A 127 -34.91 -3.33 -10.42
C ALA A 127 -35.05 -2.13 -9.46
N ASN A 128 -34.18 -2.07 -8.44
CA ASN A 128 -34.13 -0.98 -7.47
C ASN A 128 -33.39 0.28 -7.97
N ASN A 129 -32.82 0.26 -9.19
CA ASN A 129 -31.95 1.31 -9.75
C ASN A 129 -30.70 1.62 -8.92
N ASP A 130 -30.23 0.69 -8.08
CA ASP A 130 -29.01 0.85 -7.29
C ASP A 130 -27.75 0.80 -8.17
N PHE A 131 -27.83 0.08 -9.30
CA PHE A 131 -26.74 -0.08 -10.27
C PHE A 131 -27.25 0.02 -11.70
N ARG A 132 -26.38 0.44 -12.62
CA ARG A 132 -26.64 0.38 -14.07
C ARG A 132 -26.15 -0.95 -14.66
N SER A 133 -26.76 -1.43 -15.75
CA SER A 133 -26.31 -2.66 -16.46
C SER A 133 -24.81 -2.66 -16.80
N THR A 134 -24.24 -1.48 -17.06
CA THR A 134 -22.81 -1.30 -17.35
C THR A 134 -21.89 -1.45 -16.13
N GLU A 135 -22.42 -1.44 -14.90
CA GLU A 135 -21.67 -1.40 -13.62
C GLU A 135 -21.54 -2.78 -12.95
N HIS A 136 -21.76 -3.86 -13.72
CA HIS A 136 -21.63 -5.23 -13.25
C HIS A 136 -20.25 -5.57 -12.65
N LEU A 137 -19.17 -4.92 -13.12
CA LEU A 137 -17.83 -5.11 -12.55
C LEU A 137 -17.70 -4.45 -11.18
N ASP A 138 -18.31 -3.28 -10.97
CA ASP A 138 -18.31 -2.61 -9.68
C ASP A 138 -19.14 -3.38 -8.64
N PHE A 139 -20.28 -3.95 -9.04
CA PHE A 139 -21.07 -4.86 -8.20
C PHE A 139 -20.28 -6.09 -7.74
N LEU A 140 -19.48 -6.67 -8.64
CA LEU A 140 -18.61 -7.80 -8.33
C LEU A 140 -17.30 -7.40 -7.65
N ASN A 141 -17.07 -6.11 -7.39
CA ASN A 141 -15.84 -5.55 -6.84
C ASN A 141 -14.59 -5.91 -7.70
N ILE A 142 -14.69 -5.69 -9.01
CA ILE A 142 -13.63 -5.98 -9.98
C ILE A 142 -13.20 -4.69 -10.68
N SER A 143 -11.89 -4.46 -10.78
CA SER A 143 -11.31 -3.39 -11.59
C SER A 143 -10.93 -3.92 -12.98
N SER A 144 -11.25 -3.16 -14.03
CA SER A 144 -10.75 -3.40 -15.40
C SER A 144 -9.78 -2.28 -15.78
N LEU A 145 -8.59 -2.64 -16.28
CA LEU A 145 -7.58 -1.70 -16.77
C LEU A 145 -8.06 -0.84 -17.96
N ASN A 146 -9.18 -1.19 -18.61
CA ASN A 146 -9.75 -0.44 -19.72
C ASN A 146 -11.22 -0.14 -19.47
N GLY A 147 -11.49 1.02 -18.86
CA GLY A 147 -12.85 1.53 -18.72
C GLY A 147 -12.83 2.94 -18.16
N LYS A 148 -13.03 3.94 -19.03
CA LYS A 148 -13.58 5.23 -18.60
C LYS A 148 -15.00 4.95 -18.10
N SER A 149 -15.17 4.60 -16.82
CA SER A 149 -16.50 4.63 -16.22
C SER A 149 -16.90 6.10 -16.00
N PRO A 150 -18.15 6.48 -16.32
CA PRO A 150 -18.64 7.83 -16.10
C PRO A 150 -18.94 8.02 -14.61
N THR A 151 -18.26 9.00 -14.01
CA THR A 151 -18.74 9.82 -12.89
C THR A 151 -19.37 9.08 -11.69
N HIS A 152 -18.52 8.69 -10.74
CA HIS A 152 -18.64 9.27 -9.40
C HIS A 152 -17.24 9.43 -8.80
N ASP A 153 -16.99 10.67 -8.38
CA ASP A 153 -15.75 11.15 -7.78
C ASP A 153 -15.38 10.32 -6.55
N PHE A 154 -14.18 9.72 -6.54
CA PHE A 154 -13.32 9.55 -5.36
C PHE A 154 -11.91 9.13 -5.84
N SER A 155 -11.03 10.13 -5.94
CA SER A 155 -9.57 10.04 -5.95
C SER A 155 -8.88 9.02 -6.87
N LYS A 156 -8.32 9.58 -7.96
CA LYS A 156 -6.97 9.31 -8.51
C LYS A 156 -6.56 7.84 -8.71
N ARG A 157 -6.54 7.47 -9.99
CA ARG A 157 -5.78 6.38 -10.61
C ARG A 157 -4.41 6.14 -9.92
N SER A 158 -4.29 5.06 -9.16
CA SER A 158 -3.01 4.37 -8.99
C SER A 158 -3.01 3.15 -9.90
N ASN A 159 -2.11 3.15 -10.89
CA ASN A 159 -1.66 1.89 -11.47
C ASN A 159 -0.79 1.20 -10.41
N SER A 160 -1.43 0.54 -9.45
CA SER A 160 -0.78 -0.35 -8.50
C SER A 160 -1.35 -1.74 -8.71
N ALA A 161 -0.93 -2.37 -9.79
CA ALA A 161 -0.83 -3.82 -9.79
C ALA A 161 0.09 -4.18 -8.63
N PHE A 162 -0.44 -4.70 -7.52
CA PHE A 162 0.18 -5.70 -6.64
C PHE A 162 -0.65 -5.88 -5.36
N ASN A 163 -1.20 -7.09 -5.23
CA ASN A 163 -1.56 -7.85 -4.02
C ASN A 163 -2.44 -7.23 -2.93
N SER A 164 -3.37 -8.08 -2.49
CA SER A 164 -4.25 -7.99 -1.33
C SER A 164 -3.52 -7.80 0.00
N SER A 165 -2.85 -6.67 0.21
CA SER A 165 -2.34 -6.32 1.53
C SER A 165 -3.40 -5.52 2.28
N ARG A 166 -3.76 -6.02 3.46
CA ARG A 166 -4.53 -5.32 4.51
C ARG A 166 -4.13 -3.84 4.60
N PRO A 167 -5.03 -2.95 5.05
CA PRO A 167 -4.72 -1.53 5.22
C PRO A 167 -3.45 -1.39 6.06
N LYS A 168 -2.37 -0.94 5.43
CA LYS A 168 -1.09 -0.72 6.10
C LYS A 168 -1.20 0.59 6.86
N VAL A 169 -1.21 0.46 8.17
CA VAL A 169 -1.34 1.55 9.13
C VAL A 169 -0.02 2.35 9.17
N GLY A 170 -0.13 3.68 9.19
CA GLY A 170 1.03 4.56 9.31
C GLY A 170 1.70 4.51 10.69
N PRO A 171 3.03 4.70 10.79
CA PRO A 171 3.78 4.66 12.05
C PRO A 171 3.44 5.78 13.04
N THR A 172 2.89 6.90 12.56
CA THR A 172 2.64 8.10 13.37
C THR A 172 1.25 8.66 13.10
N TYR A 173 0.55 8.99 14.18
CA TYR A 173 -0.77 9.65 14.18
C TYR A 173 -0.67 10.98 14.92
N GLY A 174 0.01 11.96 14.31
CA GLY A 174 0.13 13.30 14.87
C GLY A 174 -0.42 14.33 13.89
N PHE A 175 -1.56 14.94 14.21
CA PHE A 175 -2.07 16.12 13.49
C PHE A 175 -1.41 17.43 13.99
N TYR A 176 -0.24 17.34 14.60
CA TYR A 176 0.46 18.52 15.09
C TYR A 176 1.25 19.16 13.96
N GLU A 177 0.88 20.38 13.59
CA GLU A 177 1.68 21.23 12.72
C GLU A 177 2.67 22.04 13.58
N PRO A 178 3.94 21.64 13.70
CA PRO A 178 4.93 22.51 14.33
C PRO A 178 5.11 23.77 13.47
N SER A 179 5.26 24.93 14.11
CA SER A 179 5.48 26.22 13.45
C SER A 179 6.78 26.29 12.64
N THR A 180 7.74 25.40 12.93
CA THR A 180 9.08 25.38 12.32
C THR A 180 9.20 24.33 11.20
N PRO A 181 9.90 24.62 10.10
CA PRO A 181 10.15 23.64 9.04
C PRO A 181 11.01 22.48 9.57
N VAL A 182 10.60 21.23 9.28
CA VAL A 182 11.34 20.04 9.70
C VAL A 182 12.50 19.83 8.74
N ALA A 183 13.72 19.99 9.24
CA ALA A 183 14.94 19.70 8.51
C ALA A 183 15.38 18.24 8.71
N VAL A 184 15.77 17.58 7.64
CA VAL A 184 16.24 16.19 7.61
C VAL A 184 17.52 16.11 6.79
N GLN A 185 18.41 15.19 7.16
CA GLN A 185 19.63 14.95 6.41
C GLN A 185 19.43 13.80 5.44
N GLY A 186 19.92 13.97 4.22
CA GLY A 186 19.78 12.97 3.16
C GLY A 186 20.97 12.93 2.23
N ARG A 187 21.06 11.85 1.45
CA ARG A 187 22.10 11.69 0.41
C ARG A 187 21.46 11.53 -0.95
N GLY A 188 22.05 12.14 -1.97
CA GLY A 188 21.66 11.90 -3.35
C GLY A 188 21.88 10.45 -3.76
N LEU A 189 20.85 9.84 -4.33
CA LEU A 189 20.92 8.49 -4.88
C LEU A 189 21.01 8.53 -6.40
N ASN A 190 19.90 8.88 -7.06
CA ASN A 190 19.76 8.84 -8.51
C ASN A 190 18.96 10.04 -9.04
N HIS A 191 19.03 10.27 -10.35
CA HIS A 191 18.20 11.21 -11.06
C HIS A 191 17.02 10.47 -11.72
N SER A 192 15.82 10.98 -11.51
CA SER A 192 14.58 10.50 -12.11
C SER A 192 14.04 11.53 -13.11
N ARG A 193 13.14 11.12 -14.00
CA ARG A 193 12.57 12.03 -15.02
C ARG A 193 11.88 13.26 -14.41
N ASN A 194 11.37 13.12 -13.18
CA ASN A 194 10.56 14.15 -12.51
C ASN A 194 11.32 14.87 -11.37
N GLY A 195 12.61 14.60 -11.18
CA GLY A 195 13.38 15.12 -10.06
C GLY A 195 14.52 14.21 -9.66
N ASN A 196 14.98 14.31 -8.43
CA ASN A 196 16.04 13.47 -7.90
C ASN A 196 15.57 12.63 -6.72
N ASP A 197 16.19 11.48 -6.55
CA ASP A 197 15.92 10.57 -5.45
C ASP A 197 16.95 10.79 -4.34
N ILE A 198 16.46 11.02 -3.12
CA ILE A 198 17.27 11.27 -1.92
C ILE A 198 16.99 10.15 -0.92
N GLY A 199 18.04 9.51 -0.43
CA GLY A 199 17.94 8.58 0.70
C GLY A 199 17.89 9.36 2.02
N VAL A 200 16.78 9.27 2.74
CA VAL A 200 16.60 9.82 4.09
C VAL A 200 16.23 8.69 5.03
N CYS A 201 17.12 8.34 5.96
CA CYS A 201 16.87 7.40 7.06
C CYS A 201 16.27 6.04 6.64
N GLY A 202 16.63 5.52 5.46
CA GLY A 202 16.12 4.25 4.92
C GLY A 202 14.88 4.38 4.03
N VAL A 203 14.40 5.61 3.80
CA VAL A 203 13.32 5.95 2.86
C VAL A 203 13.92 6.62 1.63
N VAL A 204 13.37 6.32 0.46
CA VAL A 204 13.66 7.08 -0.77
C VAL A 204 12.64 8.21 -0.89
N ALA A 205 13.14 9.44 -0.81
CA ALA A 205 12.35 10.65 -0.93
C ALA A 205 12.58 11.32 -2.29
N SER A 206 11.55 11.97 -2.81
CA SER A 206 11.62 12.70 -4.08
C SER A 206 11.94 14.18 -3.85
N LEU A 207 12.89 14.70 -4.62
CA LEU A 207 13.20 16.12 -4.72
C LEU A 207 12.79 16.61 -6.12
N PRO A 208 11.69 17.37 -6.24
CA PRO A 208 11.24 17.89 -7.54
C PRO A 208 12.33 18.74 -8.22
N SER A 209 12.46 18.64 -9.54
CA SER A 209 13.42 19.44 -10.30
C SER A 209 13.22 20.96 -10.14
N THR A 210 11.98 21.38 -9.88
CA THR A 210 11.63 22.80 -9.62
C THR A 210 12.33 23.36 -8.40
N THR A 211 12.63 22.53 -7.40
CA THR A 211 13.28 22.97 -6.14
C THR A 211 14.79 22.70 -6.14
N ALA A 212 15.32 22.05 -7.18
CA ALA A 212 16.73 21.72 -7.29
C ALA A 212 17.19 21.56 -8.76
N PRO A 213 17.58 22.66 -9.42
CA PRO A 213 18.09 22.63 -10.78
C PRO A 213 19.55 22.13 -10.89
N TYR A 214 20.23 21.92 -9.76
CA TYR A 214 21.65 21.55 -9.70
C TYR A 214 21.86 20.04 -9.47
N PRO A 215 22.98 19.47 -9.95
CA PRO A 215 23.33 18.08 -9.71
C PRO A 215 23.36 17.79 -8.21
N ILE A 216 22.87 16.61 -7.82
CA ILE A 216 22.85 16.21 -6.42
C ILE A 216 24.20 15.61 -6.04
N SER A 217 24.73 16.08 -4.91
CA SER A 217 25.89 15.47 -4.29
C SER A 217 25.52 14.17 -3.60
N LYS A 218 26.43 13.18 -3.69
CA LYS A 218 26.35 11.96 -2.87
C LYS A 218 26.70 12.22 -1.39
N SER A 219 27.10 13.46 -1.05
CA SER A 219 27.32 13.89 0.33
C SER A 219 26.02 13.95 1.13
N LEU A 220 26.19 13.99 2.45
CA LEU A 220 25.09 14.21 3.38
C LEU A 220 24.75 15.70 3.39
N ASP A 221 23.59 16.04 2.86
CA ASP A 221 23.11 17.42 2.77
C ASP A 221 21.79 17.57 3.55
N THR A 222 21.48 18.81 3.95
CA THR A 222 20.25 19.13 4.68
C THR A 222 19.12 19.48 3.71
N TYR A 223 17.95 18.88 3.93
CA TYR A 223 16.73 19.08 3.17
C TYR A 223 15.57 19.39 4.12
N TYR A 224 14.49 19.94 3.59
CA TYR A 224 13.29 20.26 4.36
C TYR A 224 12.13 19.39 3.90
N VAL A 225 11.42 18.80 4.86
CA VAL A 225 10.27 17.92 4.59
C VAL A 225 9.09 18.76 4.14
N VAL A 226 8.68 18.53 2.90
CA VAL A 226 7.51 19.15 2.29
C VAL A 226 6.28 18.32 2.60
N LYS A 227 6.37 17.02 2.30
CA LYS A 227 5.27 16.08 2.42
C LYS A 227 5.82 14.75 2.92
N ALA A 228 5.14 14.11 3.85
CA ALA A 228 5.42 12.73 4.24
C ALA A 228 4.07 12.02 4.42
N GLU A 229 3.78 11.06 3.57
CA GLU A 229 2.55 10.25 3.62
C GLU A 229 2.91 8.80 3.32
N LEU A 230 2.02 7.88 3.70
CA LEU A 230 2.10 6.48 3.28
C LEU A 230 1.00 6.23 2.27
N GLU A 231 1.39 5.69 1.13
CA GLU A 231 0.47 5.28 0.08
C GLU A 231 -0.38 4.08 0.54
N ALA A 232 -1.43 3.76 -0.20
CA ALA A 232 -2.34 2.65 0.15
C ALA A 232 -1.59 1.31 0.22
N ASP A 233 -0.55 1.12 -0.58
CA ASP A 233 0.32 -0.05 -0.56
C ASP A 233 1.35 -0.06 0.60
N GLY A 234 1.30 0.96 1.47
CA GLY A 234 2.19 1.22 2.59
C GLY A 234 3.58 1.70 2.18
N ARG A 235 3.77 2.13 0.93
CA ARG A 235 5.04 2.74 0.52
C ARG A 235 5.14 4.18 1.03
N PRO A 236 6.29 4.57 1.60
CA PRO A 236 6.50 5.94 2.03
C PRO A 236 6.63 6.86 0.82
N ASN A 237 5.77 7.88 0.76
CA ASN A 237 5.84 8.96 -0.21
C ASN A 237 6.28 10.24 0.50
N VAL A 238 7.57 10.53 0.36
CA VAL A 238 8.21 11.71 0.95
C VAL A 238 8.64 12.66 -0.15
N ILE A 239 8.29 13.93 -0.01
CA ILE A 239 8.71 15.02 -0.89
C ILE A 239 9.56 15.98 -0.07
N LEU A 240 10.67 16.43 -0.65
CA LEU A 240 11.64 17.32 -0.03
C LEU A 240 11.79 18.63 -0.79
N SER A 241 12.42 19.62 -0.14
CA SER A 241 12.87 20.89 -0.71
C SER A 241 14.25 21.23 -0.17
N ARG A 242 15.05 21.98 -0.95
CA ARG A 242 16.33 22.57 -0.46
C ARG A 242 16.12 23.81 0.39
N THR A 243 14.99 24.50 0.21
CA THR A 243 14.64 25.70 0.97
C THR A 243 13.56 25.40 1.99
N PRO A 244 13.60 26.07 3.16
CA PRO A 244 12.56 25.91 4.18
C PRO A 244 11.23 26.40 3.63
N VAL A 245 10.19 25.56 3.75
CA VAL A 245 8.84 25.94 3.36
C VAL A 245 8.18 26.67 4.53
N ALA A 246 7.67 27.88 4.28
CA ALA A 246 6.96 28.66 5.28
C ALA A 246 5.68 27.93 5.75
N PRO A 247 5.36 27.96 7.06
CA PRO A 247 4.10 27.43 7.57
C PRO A 247 2.94 28.18 6.88
N GLY A 248 2.03 27.45 6.24
CA GLY A 248 0.87 28.01 5.53
C GLY A 248 0.98 28.13 3.99
N SER A 249 2.17 28.02 3.38
CA SER A 249 2.26 28.05 1.89
C SER A 249 1.60 26.84 1.21
N TRP A 250 1.23 25.83 2.00
CA TRP A 250 0.45 24.66 1.62
C TRP A 250 -0.95 25.00 1.12
N LEU A 251 -1.54 26.11 1.58
CA LEU A 251 -2.92 26.50 1.25
C LEU A 251 -3.03 27.28 -0.07
N SER A 252 -1.98 27.95 -0.53
CA SER A 252 -2.01 28.70 -1.81
C SER A 252 -1.70 27.86 -3.04
N ARG A 253 -1.32 26.58 -2.90
CA ARG A 253 -1.28 25.62 -4.03
C ARG A 253 -2.56 24.80 -4.16
N ARG A 254 -3.71 25.37 -3.75
CA ARG A 254 -5.04 24.86 -4.10
C ARG A 254 -5.53 25.26 -5.51
N SER A 255 -4.69 25.88 -6.34
CA SER A 255 -4.96 25.99 -7.78
C SER A 255 -3.68 25.82 -8.62
N GLY A 256 -3.72 24.96 -9.63
CA GLY A 256 -2.98 25.19 -10.87
C GLY A 256 -1.58 24.62 -11.12
N LEU A 257 -0.86 24.00 -10.16
CA LEU A 257 0.57 23.64 -10.39
C LEU A 257 0.93 22.19 -10.05
N TYR A 258 0.19 21.25 -10.65
CA TYR A 258 0.71 20.01 -11.24
C TYR A 258 -0.19 19.64 -12.42
N ASN A 259 -0.29 20.56 -13.38
CA ASN A 259 -0.93 20.30 -14.66
C ASN A 259 0.18 19.92 -15.65
N TYR A 260 0.42 18.62 -15.85
CA TYR A 260 1.23 18.12 -16.97
C TYR A 260 0.44 18.20 -18.30
N ASN A 261 -0.32 19.28 -18.50
CA ASN A 261 -1.13 19.51 -19.70
C ASN A 261 -1.10 20.99 -20.07
N SER A 262 0.05 21.41 -20.57
CA SER A 262 0.15 22.54 -21.48
C SER A 262 1.46 22.42 -22.26
N SER A 263 1.45 21.56 -23.27
CA SER A 263 2.32 21.76 -24.43
C SER A 263 1.48 22.46 -25.51
N PRO A 264 1.96 23.56 -26.10
CA PRO A 264 1.30 24.17 -27.23
C PRO A 264 1.33 23.21 -28.41
N LEU A 265 0.23 23.17 -29.15
CA LEU A 265 0.07 22.41 -30.39
C LEU A 265 1.27 22.62 -31.33
N PRO A 266 1.89 21.55 -31.86
CA PRO A 266 2.39 21.57 -33.22
C PRO A 266 1.26 21.11 -34.16
N GLN A 267 0.90 21.98 -35.09
CA GLN A 267 0.09 21.63 -36.25
C GLN A 267 0.82 20.57 -37.09
N GLY A 268 0.06 19.57 -37.55
CA GLY A 268 0.30 18.83 -38.78
C GLY A 268 1.32 17.69 -38.74
N ALA A 269 0.82 16.44 -38.74
CA ALA A 269 1.37 15.35 -39.55
C ALA A 269 0.40 14.16 -39.52
N THR A 270 -0.23 13.88 -40.66
CA THR A 270 -0.92 12.63 -40.97
C THR A 270 0.08 11.48 -40.99
N SER A 271 -0.20 10.38 -40.29
CA SER A 271 0.28 9.04 -40.71
C SER A 271 -0.53 7.93 -40.05
N THR A 272 -0.64 6.88 -40.84
CA THR A 272 -1.49 5.70 -40.81
C THR A 272 -1.02 4.62 -39.84
N ASP A 273 -2.01 4.02 -39.17
CA ASP A 273 -2.25 2.59 -38.97
C ASP A 273 -1.24 1.65 -38.27
N SER A 274 -1.86 0.69 -37.58
CA SER A 274 -1.40 -0.62 -37.10
C SER A 274 -0.48 -0.77 -35.87
N ASP A 275 -0.91 -1.75 -35.03
CA ASP A 275 -0.11 -2.58 -34.11
C ASP A 275 0.07 -2.21 -32.63
N ILE A 276 -1.03 -2.23 -31.85
CA ILE A 276 -1.03 -2.75 -30.45
C ILE A 276 -2.39 -3.39 -30.14
N ASN A 277 -2.60 -4.67 -30.48
CA ASN A 277 -3.92 -5.32 -30.30
C ASN A 277 -3.88 -6.78 -29.82
N ALA A 278 -2.99 -7.12 -28.89
CA ALA A 278 -2.92 -8.47 -28.31
C ALA A 278 -3.51 -8.56 -26.89
N GLY A 279 -3.18 -7.62 -25.98
CA GLY A 279 -3.63 -7.67 -24.57
C GLY A 279 -5.08 -7.23 -24.33
N GLY A 280 -5.63 -6.34 -25.18
CA GLY A 280 -6.98 -5.79 -25.02
C GLY A 280 -8.11 -6.75 -25.42
N VAL A 281 -7.82 -7.74 -26.27
CA VAL A 281 -8.83 -8.64 -26.84
C VAL A 281 -9.27 -9.71 -25.82
N ALA A 282 -8.33 -10.22 -25.02
CA ALA A 282 -8.63 -11.19 -23.97
C ALA A 282 -9.51 -10.58 -22.87
N ALA A 283 -9.15 -9.39 -22.38
CA ALA A 283 -9.94 -8.66 -21.39
C ALA A 283 -11.36 -8.34 -21.90
N ARG A 284 -11.51 -7.92 -23.16
CA ARG A 284 -12.83 -7.66 -23.77
C ARG A 284 -13.71 -8.92 -23.86
N LYS A 285 -13.13 -10.06 -24.25
CA LYS A 285 -13.84 -11.36 -24.28
C LYS A 285 -14.28 -11.77 -22.88
N VAL A 286 -13.44 -11.54 -21.86
CA VAL A 286 -13.72 -11.88 -20.47
C VAL A 286 -14.85 -11.03 -19.88
N VAL A 287 -14.80 -9.71 -20.04
CA VAL A 287 -15.86 -8.80 -19.58
C VAL A 287 -17.20 -9.16 -20.23
N SER A 288 -17.19 -9.43 -21.55
CA SER A 288 -18.40 -9.86 -22.26
C SER A 288 -18.98 -11.18 -21.76
N ARG A 289 -18.14 -12.10 -21.24
CA ARG A 289 -18.57 -13.41 -20.73
C ARG A 289 -19.20 -13.30 -19.35
N VAL A 290 -18.67 -12.43 -18.49
CA VAL A 290 -19.26 -12.12 -17.17
C VAL A 290 -20.61 -11.43 -17.37
N HIS A 291 -20.68 -10.42 -18.23
CA HIS A 291 -21.92 -9.72 -18.58
C HIS A 291 -23.00 -10.69 -19.10
N LYS A 292 -22.65 -11.54 -20.07
CA LYS A 292 -23.57 -12.55 -20.62
C LYS A 292 -24.06 -13.56 -19.58
N LEU A 293 -23.25 -13.91 -18.59
CA LEU A 293 -23.67 -14.82 -17.53
C LEU A 293 -24.69 -14.17 -16.60
N LEU A 294 -24.49 -12.91 -16.23
CA LEU A 294 -25.41 -12.13 -15.41
C LEU A 294 -26.75 -11.88 -16.14
N GLU A 295 -26.70 -11.60 -17.44
CA GLU A 295 -27.89 -11.30 -18.24
C GLU A 295 -28.60 -12.52 -18.84
N SER A 296 -27.96 -13.70 -18.85
CA SER A 296 -28.54 -14.90 -19.47
C SER A 296 -29.97 -15.16 -18.94
N HIS A 297 -30.95 -15.04 -19.83
CA HIS A 297 -32.32 -15.45 -19.56
C HIS A 297 -32.34 -16.94 -19.22
N ASN A 298 -33.06 -17.31 -18.16
CA ASN A 298 -33.50 -18.69 -17.99
C ASN A 298 -34.39 -19.00 -19.21
N LYS A 299 -33.82 -19.65 -20.23
CA LYS A 299 -34.65 -20.55 -21.05
C LYS A 299 -34.86 -21.79 -20.20
N SER A 300 -35.90 -21.72 -19.38
CA SER A 300 -36.55 -22.90 -18.83
C SER A 300 -36.99 -23.78 -19.99
N VAL A 301 -36.50 -25.01 -20.00
CA VAL A 301 -37.24 -26.18 -20.50
C VAL A 301 -37.43 -27.08 -19.28
#